data_AF-A0AAV0D7U7-F1
#
_entry.id   AF-A0AAV0D7U7-F1
#
_cell.length_a   1.000
_cell.length_b   1.000
_cell.length_c   1.000
_cell.angle_alpha   90.00
_cell.angle_beta   90.00
_cell.angle_gamma   90.00
#
_symmetry.space_group_name_H-M   'P 1'
#
loop_
_entity.id
_entity.type
_entity.pdbx_description
1 polymer ?
#
loop_
_entity_poly.entity_id
_entity_poly.type
_entity_poly.pdbx_seq_one_letter_code
_entity_poly.pdbx_strand_id
1 'polypeptide(L)'
;MSVDHYYTMLMGLYDELYRLKPLPVCTCSNCTCNIVGKIEAERAEERLHQFLVGIDDELYGTVRSNLLSQDPLPNVDRAYQAFVQEETSRAAIREKTVAADVHAFALPMDRSAKGRVEKSDRPRPTCSHCKQKGHEVGSCFKLHGYPDWWEDRNRHKSTPTGRGGGVSTNAVAATLLP
;
A
#
# COMPACT_ATOMS: atom_id res chain seq x y z
N MET A 1 24.67 -0.99 -0.98
CA MET A 1 25.25 -0.72 0.35
C MET A 1 24.08 -0.50 1.30
N SER A 2 24.06 -1.06 2.51
CA SER A 2 22.97 -0.80 3.46
C SER A 2 23.02 0.65 3.94
N VAL A 3 21.87 1.20 4.33
CA VAL A 3 21.78 2.58 4.86
C VAL A 3 22.65 2.73 6.10
N ASP A 4 22.63 1.71 6.96
CA ASP A 4 23.42 1.63 8.19
C ASP A 4 24.94 1.72 7.96
N HIS A 5 25.45 0.92 7.00
CA HIS A 5 26.87 0.94 6.70
C HIS A 5 27.32 2.29 6.13
N TYR A 6 26.49 2.89 5.27
CA TYR A 6 26.75 4.21 4.71
C TYR A 6 26.77 5.30 5.78
N TYR A 7 25.76 5.32 6.66
CA TYR A 7 25.69 6.29 7.75
C TYR A 7 26.91 6.19 8.67
N THR A 8 27.29 4.97 9.06
CA THR A 8 28.44 4.76 9.96
C THR A 8 29.75 5.24 9.33
N MET A 9 29.98 4.92 8.05
CA MET A 9 31.16 5.42 7.34
C MET A 9 31.17 6.95 7.23
N LEU A 10 30.03 7.55 6.89
CA LEU A 10 29.90 9.00 6.77
C LEU A 10 30.16 9.70 8.10
N MET A 11 29.57 9.22 9.20
CA MET A 11 29.78 9.79 10.54
C MET A 11 31.24 9.68 10.97
N GLY A 12 31.91 8.55 10.70
CA GLY A 12 33.33 8.39 10.99
C GLY A 12 34.22 9.43 10.28
N LEU A 13 33.91 9.75 9.02
CA LEU A 13 34.62 10.80 8.27
C LEU A 13 34.38 12.20 8.86
N TYR A 14 33.14 12.49 9.30
CA TYR A 14 32.83 13.77 9.96
C TYR A 14 33.50 13.90 11.31
N ASP A 15 33.58 12.83 12.11
CA ASP A 15 34.30 12.82 13.38
C ASP A 15 35.79 13.14 13.19
N GLU A 16 36.41 12.54 12.17
CA GLU A 16 37.80 12.85 11.82
C GLU A 16 37.95 14.32 11.34
N LEU A 17 37.01 14.80 10.53
CA LEU A 17 36.99 16.19 10.07
C LEU A 17 36.88 17.17 11.26
N TYR A 18 36.03 16.88 12.23
CA TYR A 18 35.86 17.71 13.42
C TYR A 18 37.07 17.67 14.35
N ARG A 19 37.78 16.53 14.40
CA ARG A 19 39.06 16.43 15.09
C ARG A 19 40.13 17.34 14.45
N LEU A 20 40.14 17.44 13.13
CA LEU A 20 41.10 18.28 12.38
C LEU A 20 40.71 19.76 12.35
N LYS A 21 39.41 20.08 12.40
CA LYS A 21 38.86 21.44 12.36
C LYS A 21 37.94 21.72 13.55
N PRO A 22 38.50 21.87 14.76
CA PRO A 22 37.72 22.21 15.95
C PRO A 22 37.03 23.56 15.76
N LEU A 23 35.90 23.74 16.45
CA LEU A 23 35.16 24.99 16.40
C LEU A 23 35.98 26.12 17.04
N PRO A 24 36.01 27.32 16.43
CA PRO A 24 36.70 28.46 17.01
C PRO A 24 35.98 28.90 18.29
N VAL A 25 36.73 29.10 19.37
CA VAL A 25 36.18 29.61 20.63
C VAL A 25 36.28 31.14 20.62
N CYS A 26 35.18 31.81 20.99
CA CYS A 26 35.19 33.25 21.15
C CYS A 26 36.03 33.63 22.37
N THR A 27 37.04 34.49 22.19
CA THR A 27 37.92 34.97 23.27
C THR A 27 37.41 36.25 23.95
N CYS A 28 36.27 36.77 23.49
CA CYS A 28 35.67 37.97 24.04
C CYS A 28 34.96 37.66 25.37
N SER A 29 35.26 38.43 26.41
CA SER A 29 34.78 38.19 27.79
C SER A 29 33.27 38.34 28.00
N ASN A 30 32.54 38.98 27.09
CA ASN A 30 31.10 39.21 27.21
C ASN A 30 30.37 39.23 25.85
N CYS A 31 30.76 38.36 24.90
CA CYS A 31 30.14 38.32 23.57
C CYS A 31 28.78 37.62 23.60
N THR A 32 27.76 38.28 23.08
CA THR A 32 26.42 37.72 22.81
C THR A 32 26.32 37.07 21.42
N CYS A 33 27.44 36.97 20.71
CA CYS A 33 27.47 36.71 19.27
C CYS A 33 27.10 35.26 18.85
N ASN A 34 27.01 34.29 19.77
CA ASN A 34 26.68 32.87 19.55
C ASN A 34 27.19 32.29 18.22
N ILE A 35 28.43 32.62 17.86
CA ILE A 35 29.03 32.24 16.57
C ILE A 35 29.24 30.73 16.52
N VAL A 36 29.64 30.13 17.64
CA VAL A 36 29.84 28.68 17.75
C VAL A 36 28.54 27.92 17.43
N GLY A 37 27.42 28.32 18.04
CA GLY A 37 26.13 27.68 17.78
C GLY A 37 25.64 27.85 16.34
N LYS A 38 25.92 29.00 15.70
CA LYS A 38 25.61 29.19 14.27
C LYS A 38 26.43 28.27 13.36
N ILE A 39 27.73 28.15 13.62
CA ILE A 39 28.63 27.26 12.87
C ILE A 39 28.22 25.79 13.09
N GLU A 40 27.82 25.41 14.31
CA GLU A 40 27.31 24.06 14.59
C GLU A 40 26.03 23.75 13.82
N ALA A 41 25.09 24.70 13.77
CA ALA A 41 23.86 24.56 13.00
C ALA A 41 24.15 24.40 11.50
N GLU A 42 25.02 25.24 10.94
CA GLU A 42 25.43 25.17 9.54
C GLU A 42 26.14 23.83 9.22
N ARG A 43 27.06 23.38 10.08
CA ARG A 43 27.71 22.06 9.94
C ARG A 43 26.73 20.89 10.05
N ALA A 44 25.70 21.01 10.88
CA ALA A 44 24.66 19.98 11.00
C ALA A 44 23.79 19.91 9.74
N GLU A 45 23.45 21.07 9.17
CA GLU A 45 22.73 21.18 7.91
C GLU A 45 23.54 20.65 6.73
N GLU A 46 24.82 21.02 6.60
CA GLU A 46 25.72 20.49 5.57
C GLU A 46 25.80 18.96 5.61
N ARG A 47 25.93 18.40 6.82
CA ARG A 47 26.00 16.95 7.03
C ARG A 47 24.71 16.24 6.61
N LEU A 48 23.55 16.83 6.89
CA LEU A 48 22.26 16.31 6.43
C LEU A 48 22.21 16.28 4.90
N HIS A 49 22.55 17.40 4.26
CA HIS A 49 22.54 17.47 2.79
C HIS A 49 23.50 16.47 2.15
N GLN A 50 24.72 16.35 2.68
CA GLN A 50 25.70 15.37 2.22
C GLN A 50 25.17 13.94 2.33
N PHE A 51 24.52 13.62 3.45
CA PHE A 51 23.87 12.33 3.66
C PHE A 51 22.75 12.08 2.65
N LEU A 52 21.85 13.05 2.43
CA LEU A 52 20.74 12.91 1.48
C LEU A 52 21.20 12.80 0.02
N VAL A 53 22.31 13.43 -0.35
CA VAL A 53 22.90 13.36 -1.71
C VAL A 53 23.59 12.01 -1.95
N GLY A 54 24.26 11.45 -0.94
CA GLY A 54 24.99 10.19 -1.10
C GLY A 54 24.11 8.94 -1.03
N ILE A 55 22.82 9.09 -0.70
CA ILE A 55 21.85 8.00 -0.74
C ILE A 55 21.36 7.78 -2.18
N ASP A 56 21.16 6.50 -2.51
CA ASP A 56 20.64 6.05 -3.80
C ASP A 56 19.22 6.58 -4.05
N ASP A 57 19.08 7.41 -5.09
CA ASP A 57 17.81 8.04 -5.47
C ASP A 57 16.80 7.04 -6.04
N GLU A 58 17.26 6.02 -6.77
CA GLU A 58 16.37 5.03 -7.38
C GLU A 58 15.65 4.21 -6.31
N LEU A 59 16.33 3.97 -5.18
CA LEU A 59 15.83 3.16 -4.08
C LEU A 59 15.07 3.96 -3.02
N TYR A 60 15.47 5.21 -2.76
CA TYR A 60 14.97 5.99 -1.62
C TYR A 60 14.48 7.40 -1.98
N GLY A 61 14.28 7.71 -3.26
CA GLY A 61 13.89 9.04 -3.73
C GLY A 61 12.59 9.59 -3.11
N THR A 62 11.62 8.71 -2.78
CA THR A 62 10.37 9.09 -2.11
C THR A 62 10.60 9.59 -0.69
N VAL A 63 11.39 8.86 0.11
CA VAL A 63 11.75 9.24 1.49
C VAL A 63 12.57 10.53 1.48
N ARG A 64 13.54 10.63 0.56
CA ARG A 64 14.36 11.83 0.39
C ARG A 64 13.50 13.06 0.08
N SER A 65 12.56 12.94 -0.86
CA SER A 65 11.64 14.03 -1.22
C SER A 65 10.74 14.44 -0.05
N ASN A 66 10.25 13.48 0.74
CA ASN A 66 9.48 13.76 1.94
C ASN A 66 10.32 14.54 2.98
N LEU A 67 11.53 14.08 3.26
CA LEU A 67 12.42 14.74 4.22
C LEU A 67 12.77 16.18 3.79
N LEU A 68 13.01 16.41 2.51
CA LEU A 68 13.29 17.74 1.96
C LEU A 68 12.07 18.68 1.98
N SER A 69 10.86 18.14 2.07
CA SER A 69 9.62 18.93 2.14
C SER A 69 9.26 19.40 3.56
N GLN A 70 10.02 19.00 4.59
CA GLN A 70 9.76 19.36 5.99
C GLN A 70 10.35 20.74 6.32
N ASP A 71 9.57 21.57 7.03
CA ASP A 71 10.00 22.86 7.60
C ASP A 71 9.74 22.87 9.12
N PRO A 72 10.77 22.90 9.99
CA PRO A 72 12.20 22.97 9.68
C PRO A 72 12.79 21.63 9.20
N LEU A 73 13.90 21.68 8.47
CA LEU A 73 14.64 20.51 7.99
C LEU A 73 14.98 19.55 9.15
N PRO A 74 14.83 18.23 8.94
CA PRO A 74 15.10 17.24 9.98
C PRO A 74 16.60 17.13 10.28
N ASN A 75 16.97 16.69 11.48
CA ASN A 75 18.36 16.36 11.76
C ASN A 75 18.77 15.06 11.04
N VAL A 76 20.09 14.84 10.94
CA VAL A 76 20.69 13.67 10.28
C VAL A 76 20.19 12.37 10.89
N ASP A 77 20.02 12.32 12.21
CA ASP A 77 19.57 11.11 12.91
C ASP A 77 18.13 10.75 12.58
N ARG A 78 17.23 11.74 12.49
CA ARG A 78 15.84 11.52 12.06
C ARG A 78 15.77 11.12 10.60
N ALA A 79 16.62 11.71 9.74
CA ALA A 79 16.73 11.29 8.35
C ALA A 79 17.17 9.82 8.27
N TYR A 80 18.23 9.44 9.00
CA TYR A 80 18.70 8.06 9.10
C TYR A 80 17.60 7.08 9.54
N GLN A 81 16.87 7.41 10.61
CA GLN A 81 15.75 6.59 11.07
C GLN A 81 14.66 6.41 10.01
N ALA A 82 14.35 7.47 9.25
CA ALA A 82 13.37 7.40 8.16
C ALA A 82 13.84 6.44 7.04
N PHE A 83 15.12 6.44 6.69
CA PHE A 83 15.65 5.51 5.69
C PHE A 83 15.72 4.07 6.20
N VAL A 84 16.09 3.85 7.47
CA VAL A 84 16.07 2.51 8.08
C VAL A 84 14.64 1.96 8.14
N GLN A 85 13.66 2.81 8.47
CA GLN A 85 12.26 2.44 8.45
C GLN A 85 11.78 2.05 7.04
N GLU A 86 12.27 2.73 6.01
CA GLU A 86 11.96 2.37 4.62
C GLU A 86 12.66 1.08 4.16
N GLU A 87 13.91 0.86 4.56
CA GLU A 87 14.64 -0.37 4.24
C GLU A 87 13.92 -1.60 4.84
N THR A 88 13.48 -1.49 6.09
CA THR A 88 12.70 -2.54 6.77
C THR A 88 11.30 -2.72 6.19
N SER A 89 10.58 -1.64 5.85
CA SER A 89 9.25 -1.72 5.22
C SER A 89 9.31 -2.44 3.86
N ARG A 90 10.31 -2.12 3.05
CA ARG A 90 10.53 -2.74 1.74
C ARG A 90 10.92 -4.21 1.86
N ALA A 91 11.72 -4.57 2.87
CA ALA A 91 12.04 -5.97 3.15
C ALA A 91 10.79 -6.78 3.50
N ALA A 92 9.90 -6.24 4.36
CA ALA A 92 8.65 -6.90 4.74
C ALA A 92 7.67 -7.05 3.57
N ILE A 93 7.58 -6.06 2.68
CA ILE A 93 6.75 -6.15 1.47
C ILE A 93 7.30 -7.25 0.53
N ARG A 94 8.62 -7.31 0.34
CA ARG A 94 9.25 -8.36 -0.48
C ARG A 94 8.93 -9.77 0.03
N GLU A 95 9.03 -9.99 1.34
CA GLU A 95 8.68 -11.28 1.96
C GLU A 95 7.21 -11.64 1.71
N LYS A 96 6.31 -10.67 1.84
CA LYS A 96 4.87 -10.86 1.61
C LYS A 96 4.54 -11.12 0.14
N THR A 97 5.23 -10.46 -0.79
CA THR A 97 5.09 -10.71 -2.23
C THR A 97 5.59 -12.10 -2.61
N VAL A 98 6.71 -12.57 -2.05
CA VAL A 98 7.21 -13.93 -2.31
C VAL A 98 6.26 -14.97 -1.74
N ALA A 99 5.72 -14.77 -0.53
CA ALA A 99 4.71 -15.67 0.04
C ALA A 99 3.43 -15.72 -0.81
N ALA A 100 2.98 -14.58 -1.34
CA ALA A 100 1.84 -14.49 -2.24
C ALA A 100 2.11 -15.16 -3.60
N ASP A 101 3.33 -15.03 -4.16
CA ASP A 101 3.70 -15.61 -5.45
C ASP A 101 3.91 -17.13 -5.37
N VAL A 102 4.43 -17.63 -4.24
CA VAL A 102 4.47 -19.08 -3.93
C VAL A 102 3.05 -19.66 -3.80
N HIS A 103 2.08 -18.87 -3.34
CA HIS A 103 0.66 -19.25 -3.34
C HIS A 103 -0.04 -18.98 -4.68
N ALA A 104 0.55 -18.20 -5.59
CA ALA A 104 -0.02 -17.87 -6.89
C ALA A 104 0.25 -18.96 -7.94
N PHE A 105 1.31 -19.76 -7.77
CA PHE A 105 1.61 -20.90 -8.65
C PHE A 105 0.93 -22.22 -8.22
N ALA A 106 0.30 -22.24 -7.04
CA ALA A 106 -0.60 -23.31 -6.66
C ALA A 106 -1.97 -23.04 -7.30
N LEU A 107 -2.12 -23.33 -8.59
CA LEU A 107 -3.44 -23.66 -9.12
C LEU A 107 -3.91 -24.90 -8.35
N PRO A 108 -5.02 -24.86 -7.60
CA PRO A 108 -5.59 -26.08 -7.08
C PRO A 108 -6.07 -26.87 -8.28
N MET A 109 -5.25 -27.83 -8.72
CA MET A 109 -5.66 -28.87 -9.65
C MET A 109 -6.54 -29.85 -8.88
N ASP A 110 -7.76 -29.42 -8.54
CA ASP A 110 -8.83 -30.31 -8.13
C ASP A 110 -10.11 -29.89 -8.85
N ARG A 111 -10.23 -30.43 -10.07
CA ARG A 111 -11.55 -30.74 -10.63
C ARG A 111 -12.16 -31.82 -9.72
N SER A 112 -13.32 -31.51 -9.15
CA SER A 112 -14.17 -32.41 -8.36
C SER A 112 -13.64 -32.82 -6.97
N ALA A 113 -13.61 -31.88 -6.03
CA ALA A 113 -13.86 -32.22 -4.63
C ALA A 113 -14.67 -31.09 -3.97
N LYS A 114 -15.86 -31.47 -3.51
CA LYS A 114 -16.75 -30.66 -2.69
C LYS A 114 -15.96 -30.01 -1.54
N GLY A 115 -15.75 -28.70 -1.61
CA GLY A 115 -15.44 -27.88 -0.44
C GLY A 115 -16.60 -27.98 0.55
N ARG A 116 -16.48 -28.93 1.48
CA ARG A 116 -17.33 -29.02 2.67
C ARG A 116 -16.91 -27.87 3.58
N VAL A 117 -17.45 -26.69 3.31
CA VAL A 117 -17.66 -25.67 4.34
C VAL A 117 -18.35 -26.40 5.49
N GLU A 118 -17.75 -26.40 6.67
CA GLU A 118 -18.43 -26.82 7.89
C GLU A 118 -19.72 -26.03 7.99
N LYS A 119 -20.82 -26.68 7.57
CA LYS A 119 -22.16 -26.20 7.84
C LYS A 119 -22.28 -26.27 9.35
N SER A 120 -22.15 -25.13 9.99
CA SER A 120 -22.83 -24.91 11.25
C SER A 120 -24.27 -25.37 11.06
N ASP A 121 -24.66 -26.45 11.72
CA ASP A 121 -26.01 -27.01 11.78
C ASP A 121 -26.94 -26.07 12.57
N ARG A 122 -26.99 -24.80 12.18
CA ARG A 122 -28.02 -23.87 12.64
C ARG A 122 -29.30 -24.24 11.89
N PRO A 123 -30.40 -24.56 12.59
CA PRO A 123 -31.66 -24.86 11.95
C PRO A 123 -32.09 -23.63 11.14
N ARG A 124 -32.20 -23.79 9.82
CA ARG A 124 -32.69 -22.71 8.95
C ARG A 124 -34.11 -22.37 9.37
N PRO A 125 -34.42 -21.11 9.71
CA PRO A 125 -35.77 -20.73 10.14
C PRO A 125 -36.76 -21.07 9.02
N THR A 126 -37.89 -21.68 9.39
CA THR A 126 -38.96 -22.02 8.46
C THR A 126 -40.08 -21.00 8.61
N CYS A 127 -40.50 -20.41 7.50
CA CYS A 127 -41.57 -19.42 7.52
C CYS A 127 -42.93 -20.08 7.75
N SER A 128 -43.66 -19.64 8.78
CA SER A 128 -45.00 -20.14 9.12
C SER A 128 -46.05 -19.86 8.03
N HIS A 129 -45.84 -18.83 7.21
CA HIS A 129 -46.82 -18.39 6.19
C HIS A 129 -46.66 -19.13 4.86
N CYS A 130 -45.44 -19.32 4.35
CA CYS A 130 -45.19 -19.98 3.07
C CYS A 130 -44.58 -21.38 3.18
N LYS A 131 -44.29 -21.85 4.40
CA LYS A 131 -43.66 -23.15 4.72
C LYS A 131 -42.30 -23.37 4.06
N GLN A 132 -41.67 -22.31 3.51
CA GLN A 132 -40.34 -22.38 2.93
C GLN A 132 -39.26 -22.17 3.99
N LYS A 133 -38.13 -22.85 3.82
CA LYS A 133 -36.97 -22.76 4.73
C LYS A 133 -36.05 -21.61 4.30
N GLY A 134 -35.45 -20.93 5.27
CA GLY A 134 -34.43 -19.90 5.05
C GLY A 134 -34.88 -18.45 5.26
N HIS A 135 -36.10 -18.21 5.77
CA HIS A 135 -36.56 -16.89 6.20
C HIS A 135 -37.68 -17.01 7.24
N GLU A 136 -37.88 -15.96 8.03
CA GLU A 136 -38.96 -15.86 9.01
C GLU A 136 -40.18 -15.15 8.42
N VAL A 137 -41.33 -15.17 9.13
CA VAL A 137 -42.59 -14.58 8.63
C VAL A 137 -42.44 -13.10 8.26
N GLY A 138 -41.68 -12.33 9.03
CA GLY A 138 -41.41 -10.91 8.78
C GLY A 138 -40.55 -10.61 7.54
N SER A 139 -39.93 -11.63 6.93
CA SER A 139 -39.16 -11.51 5.68
C SER A 139 -39.76 -12.36 4.55
N CYS A 140 -41.03 -12.75 4.70
CA CYS A 140 -41.72 -13.55 3.70
C CYS A 140 -42.16 -12.68 2.52
N PHE A 141 -41.46 -12.80 1.39
CA PHE A 141 -41.84 -12.11 0.15
C PHE A 141 -43.25 -12.47 -0.35
N LYS A 142 -43.78 -13.64 0.03
CA LYS A 142 -45.16 -14.01 -0.29
C LYS A 142 -46.20 -13.22 0.55
N LEU A 143 -45.81 -12.72 1.73
CA LEU A 143 -46.65 -11.93 2.63
C LEU A 143 -46.42 -10.42 2.43
N HIS A 144 -45.16 -9.99 2.31
CA HIS A 144 -44.76 -8.58 2.20
C HIS A 144 -44.73 -8.04 0.77
N GLY A 145 -44.98 -8.88 -0.23
CA GLY A 145 -44.85 -8.54 -1.65
C GLY A 145 -43.43 -8.74 -2.18
N TYR A 146 -43.32 -8.97 -3.48
CA TYR A 146 -42.04 -9.15 -4.15
C TYR A 146 -41.52 -7.78 -4.63
N PRO A 147 -40.29 -7.38 -4.27
CA PRO A 147 -39.67 -6.17 -4.80
C PRO A 147 -39.42 -6.26 -6.31
N ASP A 148 -39.34 -5.13 -7.00
CA ASP A 148 -39.10 -5.06 -8.46
C ASP A 148 -37.85 -5.83 -8.93
N TRP A 149 -36.81 -5.92 -8.09
CA TRP A 149 -35.58 -6.68 -8.40
C TRP A 149 -35.74 -8.20 -8.32
N TRP A 150 -36.87 -8.72 -7.84
CA TRP A 150 -37.07 -10.16 -7.61
C TRP A 150 -37.32 -10.94 -8.92
N GLU A 151 -37.84 -10.28 -9.96
CA GLU A 151 -38.20 -10.94 -11.22
C GLU A 151 -36.98 -11.29 -12.09
N ASP A 152 -35.94 -10.47 -12.08
CA ASP A 152 -34.74 -10.68 -12.90
C ASP A 152 -33.95 -11.94 -12.49
N ARG A 153 -33.96 -12.27 -11.19
CA ARG A 153 -33.22 -13.44 -10.69
C ARG A 153 -33.84 -14.78 -11.13
N ASN A 154 -35.13 -14.80 -11.44
CA ASN A 154 -35.81 -16.01 -11.89
C ASN A 154 -35.70 -16.25 -13.40
N ARG A 155 -35.38 -15.21 -14.21
CA ARG A 155 -35.13 -15.37 -15.65
C ARG A 155 -33.85 -16.13 -15.97
N HIS A 156 -32.86 -16.12 -15.08
CA HIS A 156 -31.57 -16.81 -15.31
C HIS A 156 -31.58 -18.32 -15.03
N LYS A 157 -32.73 -18.91 -14.66
CA LYS A 157 -32.83 -20.35 -14.36
C LYS A 157 -33.39 -21.20 -15.50
N SER A 158 -33.76 -20.60 -16.63
CA SER A 158 -34.19 -21.32 -17.84
C SER A 158 -33.11 -21.23 -18.93
N THR A 159 -32.15 -22.14 -18.90
CA THR A 159 -31.35 -22.46 -20.10
C THR A 159 -32.16 -23.42 -20.98
N PRO A 160 -32.12 -23.24 -22.31
CA PRO A 160 -31.85 -24.39 -23.15
C PRO A 160 -30.60 -24.15 -24.00
N THR A 161 -29.69 -25.10 -23.85
CA THR A 161 -28.56 -25.44 -24.72
C THR A 161 -28.94 -25.33 -26.20
N GLY A 162 -28.16 -24.57 -26.99
CA GLY A 162 -28.37 -24.47 -28.44
C GLY A 162 -27.15 -23.92 -29.18
N ARG A 163 -26.51 -24.78 -29.98
CA ARG A 163 -25.39 -24.49 -30.90
C ARG A 163 -25.84 -23.72 -32.14
N GLY A 164 -24.90 -22.99 -32.76
CA GLY A 164 -24.97 -22.44 -34.12
C GLY A 164 -24.87 -20.91 -34.09
N GLY A 165 -23.88 -20.24 -34.66
CA GLY A 165 -23.23 -20.47 -35.95
C GLY A 165 -23.89 -19.55 -36.98
N GLY A 166 -23.19 -18.49 -37.42
CA GLY A 166 -23.74 -17.60 -38.46
C GLY A 166 -23.01 -16.27 -38.60
N VAL A 167 -22.04 -16.25 -39.52
CA VAL A 167 -21.32 -15.09 -40.07
C VAL A 167 -22.25 -14.17 -40.89
N SER A 168 -21.98 -12.86 -40.91
CA SER A 168 -21.84 -11.99 -42.11
C SER A 168 -22.19 -10.51 -41.83
N THR A 169 -21.19 -9.62 -41.81
CA THR A 169 -20.76 -8.66 -42.87
C THR A 169 -21.49 -7.30 -42.89
N ASN A 170 -20.69 -6.25 -42.61
CA ASN A 170 -20.60 -4.90 -43.21
C ASN A 170 -21.85 -4.22 -43.81
N ALA A 171 -22.12 -2.97 -43.42
CA ALA A 171 -21.68 -1.74 -44.11
C ALA A 171 -22.62 -0.54 -43.89
N VAL A 172 -21.99 0.61 -43.58
CA VAL A 172 -22.28 2.02 -43.93
C VAL A 172 -23.66 2.68 -43.70
N ALA A 173 -23.55 3.94 -43.29
CA ALA A 173 -24.60 4.89 -42.92
C ALA A 173 -25.48 5.38 -44.08
N ALA A 174 -26.73 5.73 -43.78
CA ALA A 174 -27.40 6.90 -44.34
C ALA A 174 -28.64 7.31 -43.51
N THR A 175 -28.79 8.61 -43.40
CA THR A 175 -29.72 9.43 -42.62
C THR A 175 -31.16 9.43 -43.16
N LEU A 176 -32.18 9.43 -42.29
CA LEU A 176 -33.26 10.44 -42.13
C LEU A 176 -34.61 9.87 -41.64
N LEU A 177 -35.15 10.60 -40.66
CA LEU A 177 -36.49 10.63 -40.05
C LEU A 177 -37.65 10.88 -41.04
N PRO A 178 -38.94 10.92 -40.59
CA PRO A 178 -39.47 10.77 -39.22
C PRO A 178 -40.38 9.55 -38.98
#